data_AF-A0A2K3PN95-F1
#
_entry.id   AF-A0A2K3PN95-F1
#
_cell.length_a   1.000
_cell.length_b   1.000
_cell.length_c   1.000
_cell.angle_alpha   90.00
_cell.angle_beta   90.00
_cell.angle_gamma   90.00
#
_symmetry.space_group_name_H-M   'P 1'
#
loop_
_entity.id
_entity.type
_entity.pdbx_description
1 polymer ?
#
loop_
_entity_poly.entity_id
_entity_poly.type
_entity_poly.pdbx_seq_one_letter_code
_entity_poly.pdbx_strand_id
1 'polypeptide(L)'
;MTYNQVRYPDRITLIRGNHESRQITQVYGFYDECLRKYGSVNVWRYCTDIFDYLSLSALIENKIFSVHGGLSPAISTLDQIRTIDRKQEVPHDGAMCDLLWSDPEDIVDGWGLSPRGAGFLFGGSVVSSFNHANNIDYICRAHQLVMEGYKWMFNNQIVTVWSAPNYCYRCGNVAAILELDGNLNKQFRVFDAAPQGLISSTKRDNFNIPVYAPSLQDFKEVVEENGSFVINKLEVFKGGSPLDLNKPDDANEVGRALANSCRTVCGVLVDAHIGDKL
;
A
#
# COMPACT_ATOMS: atom_id res chain seq x y z
N MET A 1 -2.48 3.25 -7.72
CA MET A 1 -1.36 2.29 -7.50
C MET A 1 -1.75 0.86 -7.84
N THR A 2 -2.97 0.41 -7.52
CA THR A 2 -3.44 -0.96 -7.83
C THR A 2 -3.38 -1.32 -9.32
N TYR A 3 -3.69 -0.41 -10.25
CA TYR A 3 -3.57 -0.69 -11.68
C TYR A 3 -2.16 -1.14 -12.10
N ASN A 4 -1.11 -0.47 -11.61
CA ASN A 4 0.26 -0.81 -11.96
C ASN A 4 0.66 -2.16 -11.39
N GLN A 5 0.17 -2.50 -10.19
CA GLN A 5 0.33 -3.84 -9.63
C GLN A 5 -0.33 -4.90 -10.51
N VAL A 6 -1.56 -4.67 -10.98
CA VAL A 6 -2.26 -5.62 -11.89
C VAL A 6 -1.55 -5.73 -13.24
N ARG A 7 -1.01 -4.63 -13.76
CA ARG A 7 -0.29 -4.61 -15.04
C ARG A 7 1.11 -5.22 -14.95
N TYR A 8 1.78 -5.10 -13.81
CA TYR A 8 3.14 -5.57 -13.59
C TYR A 8 3.25 -6.36 -12.29
N PRO A 9 2.52 -7.48 -12.16
CA PRO A 9 2.42 -8.23 -10.90
C PRO A 9 3.77 -8.74 -10.42
N ASP A 10 4.67 -9.08 -11.33
CA ASP A 10 6.02 -9.59 -11.01
C ASP A 10 7.05 -8.49 -10.76
N ARG A 11 6.67 -7.21 -10.87
CA ARG A 11 7.59 -6.06 -10.74
C ARG A 11 7.19 -5.09 -9.64
N ILE A 12 5.93 -5.11 -9.21
CA ILE A 12 5.40 -4.16 -8.24
C ILE A 12 4.72 -4.93 -7.12
N THR A 13 5.29 -4.81 -5.93
CA THR A 13 4.70 -5.29 -4.69
C THR A 13 4.23 -4.12 -3.86
N LEU A 14 3.02 -4.22 -3.30
CA LEU A 14 2.49 -3.27 -2.34
C LEU A 14 2.38 -3.94 -0.97
N ILE A 15 2.85 -3.26 0.07
CA ILE A 15 2.63 -3.65 1.46
C ILE A 15 1.62 -2.72 2.11
N ARG A 16 0.90 -3.22 3.11
CA ARG A 16 -0.12 -2.50 3.85
C ARG A 16 0.55 -1.48 4.76
N GLY A 17 0.05 -0.23 4.77
CA GLY A 17 0.37 0.75 5.80
C GLY A 17 -0.76 0.89 6.81
N ASN A 18 -0.54 1.70 7.86
CA ASN A 18 -1.55 1.93 8.88
C ASN A 18 -2.76 2.74 8.37
N HIS A 19 -2.58 3.53 7.30
CA HIS A 19 -3.64 4.29 6.64
C HIS A 19 -4.53 3.43 5.74
N GLU A 20 -4.11 2.24 5.36
CA GLU A 20 -4.89 1.25 4.61
C GLU A 20 -5.84 0.47 5.55
N SER A 21 -6.64 1.21 6.33
CA SER A 21 -7.60 0.72 7.31
C SER A 21 -8.89 1.55 7.28
N ARG A 22 -10.02 0.94 7.59
CA ARG A 22 -11.33 1.62 7.60
C ARG A 22 -11.34 2.74 8.63
N GLN A 23 -10.80 2.50 9.83
CA GLN A 23 -10.76 3.52 10.89
C GLN A 23 -9.97 4.77 10.48
N ILE A 24 -8.76 4.60 9.94
CA ILE A 24 -7.89 5.73 9.61
C ILE A 24 -8.40 6.46 8.36
N THR A 25 -8.91 5.76 7.35
CA THR A 25 -9.46 6.40 6.16
C THR A 25 -10.70 7.26 6.42
N GLN A 26 -11.50 6.92 7.44
CA GLN A 26 -12.63 7.75 7.88
C GLN A 26 -12.17 9.00 8.62
N VAL A 27 -11.16 8.90 9.48
CA VAL A 27 -10.66 10.03 10.28
C VAL A 27 -9.90 11.05 9.43
N TYR A 28 -9.10 10.59 8.47
CA TYR A 28 -8.19 11.46 7.70
C TYR A 28 -8.71 11.84 6.30
N GLY A 29 -10.02 11.68 6.06
CA GLY A 29 -10.72 12.28 4.93
C GLY A 29 -10.71 11.49 3.63
N PHE A 30 -10.12 10.29 3.56
CA PHE A 30 -10.21 9.46 2.35
C PHE A 30 -11.64 8.98 2.06
N TYR A 31 -12.41 8.70 3.12
CA TYR A 31 -13.84 8.42 3.02
C TYR A 31 -14.60 9.60 2.37
N ASP A 32 -14.43 10.79 2.91
CA ASP A 32 -15.09 12.01 2.42
C ASP A 32 -14.63 12.38 1.01
N GLU A 33 -13.35 12.15 0.69
CA GLU A 33 -12.80 12.31 -0.65
C GLU A 33 -13.50 11.39 -1.66
N CYS A 34 -13.67 10.11 -1.32
CA CYS A 34 -14.37 9.16 -2.18
C CYS A 34 -15.82 9.58 -2.40
N LEU A 35 -16.53 9.95 -1.33
CA LEU A 35 -17.92 10.41 -1.43
C LEU A 35 -18.04 11.69 -2.26
N ARG A 36 -17.16 12.67 -2.05
CA ARG A 36 -17.19 13.95 -2.77
C ARG A 36 -16.83 13.82 -4.25
N LYS A 37 -15.83 13.00 -4.59
CA LYS A 37 -15.36 12.85 -5.99
C LYS A 37 -16.23 11.90 -6.81
N TYR A 38 -16.83 10.91 -6.17
CA TYR A 38 -17.54 9.84 -6.84
C TYR A 38 -19.01 9.75 -6.43
N GLY A 39 -19.56 10.66 -5.64
CA GLY A 39 -20.98 10.63 -5.22
C GLY A 39 -21.43 9.34 -4.51
N SER A 40 -20.50 8.45 -4.13
CA SER A 40 -20.80 7.12 -3.65
C SER A 40 -19.70 6.59 -2.74
N VAL A 41 -20.11 6.13 -1.56
CA VAL A 41 -19.25 5.46 -0.59
C VAL A 41 -18.76 4.08 -1.07
N ASN A 42 -19.35 3.52 -2.13
CA ASN A 42 -18.97 2.20 -2.64
C ASN A 42 -17.51 2.18 -3.11
N VAL A 43 -16.98 3.29 -3.63
CA VAL A 43 -15.56 3.38 -4.01
C VAL A 43 -14.65 3.20 -2.79
N TRP A 44 -14.98 3.86 -1.68
CA TRP A 44 -14.25 3.67 -0.42
C TRP A 44 -14.36 2.23 0.10
N ARG A 45 -15.56 1.62 0.01
CA ARG A 45 -15.76 0.21 0.39
C ARG A 45 -14.85 -0.72 -0.41
N TYR A 46 -14.83 -0.60 -1.74
CA TYR A 46 -13.97 -1.44 -2.57
C TYR A 46 -12.48 -1.22 -2.29
N CYS A 47 -12.04 0.02 -2.06
CA CYS A 47 -10.66 0.28 -1.68
C CYS A 47 -10.30 -0.40 -0.35
N THR A 48 -11.16 -0.28 0.66
CA THR A 48 -10.92 -0.88 1.98
C THR A 48 -10.99 -2.40 1.96
N ASP A 49 -11.84 -2.99 1.13
CA ASP A 49 -11.85 -4.45 0.92
C ASP A 49 -10.54 -4.93 0.28
N ILE A 50 -9.96 -4.16 -0.66
CA ILE A 50 -8.64 -4.47 -1.25
C ILE A 50 -7.51 -4.35 -0.22
N PHE A 51 -7.59 -3.37 0.68
CA PHE A 51 -6.57 -3.15 1.69
C PHE A 51 -6.34 -4.36 2.59
N ASP A 52 -7.38 -5.17 2.84
CA ASP A 52 -7.29 -6.40 3.62
C ASP A 52 -6.41 -7.48 2.95
N TYR A 53 -6.19 -7.39 1.63
CA TYR A 53 -5.36 -8.34 0.89
C TYR A 53 -3.88 -7.97 0.84
N LEU A 54 -3.54 -6.71 1.15
CA LEU A 54 -2.17 -6.21 1.08
C LEU A 54 -1.27 -6.97 2.05
N SER A 55 -0.07 -7.34 1.58
CA SER A 55 0.93 -8.02 2.40
C SER A 55 1.39 -7.11 3.54
N LEU A 56 1.64 -7.67 4.73
CA LEU A 56 2.10 -6.87 5.89
C LEU A 56 3.58 -6.46 5.79
N SER A 57 4.36 -7.25 5.06
CA SER A 57 5.80 -7.06 4.89
C SER A 57 6.29 -7.71 3.59
N ALA A 58 7.52 -7.41 3.22
CA ALA A 58 8.24 -8.04 2.14
C ALA A 58 9.66 -8.39 2.59
N LEU A 59 10.23 -9.46 2.02
CA LEU A 59 11.62 -9.83 2.20
C LEU A 59 12.32 -9.74 0.85
N ILE A 60 13.27 -8.82 0.72
CA ILE A 60 13.97 -8.55 -0.54
C ILE A 60 15.31 -9.30 -0.50
N GLU A 61 15.55 -10.16 -1.50
CA GLU A 61 16.76 -10.97 -1.64
C GLU A 61 17.17 -11.75 -0.37
N ASN A 62 16.20 -12.14 0.48
CA ASN A 62 16.44 -12.76 1.79
C ASN A 62 17.34 -11.94 2.75
N LYS A 63 17.54 -10.65 2.47
CA LYS A 63 18.49 -9.80 3.18
C LYS A 63 17.87 -8.54 3.76
N ILE A 64 16.77 -8.05 3.19
CA ILE A 64 16.19 -6.77 3.61
C ILE A 64 14.74 -7.01 3.98
N PHE A 65 14.42 -6.84 5.25
CA PHE A 65 13.05 -6.93 5.72
C PHE A 65 12.37 -5.58 5.57
N SER A 66 11.29 -5.53 4.78
CA SER A 66 10.51 -4.31 4.58
C SER A 66 9.15 -4.40 5.26
N VAL A 67 8.82 -3.38 6.05
CA VAL A 67 7.57 -3.27 6.80
C VAL A 67 7.19 -1.80 6.92
N HIS A 68 5.90 -1.46 6.98
CA HIS A 68 5.50 -0.05 7.09
C HIS A 68 5.86 0.56 8.44
N GLY A 69 5.35 -0.05 9.50
CA GLY A 69 5.59 0.29 10.90
C GLY A 69 6.96 -0.21 11.33
N GLY A 70 7.00 -1.17 12.24
CA GLY A 70 8.26 -1.68 12.74
C GLY A 70 8.11 -3.09 13.29
N LEU A 71 8.80 -3.37 14.40
CA LEU A 71 8.79 -4.68 15.02
C LEU A 71 7.65 -4.82 16.03
N SER A 72 7.35 -6.07 16.40
CA SER A 72 6.39 -6.42 17.45
C SER A 72 7.07 -7.24 18.55
N PRO A 73 6.77 -7.03 19.84
CA PRO A 73 7.25 -7.88 20.92
C PRO A 73 6.73 -9.33 20.82
N ALA A 74 5.63 -9.56 20.08
CA ALA A 74 5.08 -10.89 19.83
C ALA A 74 5.76 -11.63 18.65
N ILE A 75 6.65 -10.95 17.91
CA ILE A 75 7.27 -11.49 16.68
C ILE A 75 8.79 -11.44 16.83
N SER A 76 9.41 -12.62 16.95
CA SER A 76 10.86 -12.77 16.95
C SER A 76 11.40 -13.27 15.61
N THR A 77 10.55 -13.88 14.78
CA THR A 77 10.95 -14.47 13.50
C THR A 77 10.04 -14.07 12.34
N LEU A 78 10.57 -14.07 11.12
CA LEU A 78 9.82 -13.80 9.90
C LEU A 78 8.70 -14.82 9.66
N ASP A 79 8.87 -16.07 10.11
CA ASP A 79 7.85 -17.11 9.96
C ASP A 79 6.59 -16.84 10.78
N GLN A 80 6.72 -16.20 11.95
CA GLN A 80 5.55 -15.79 12.75
C GLN A 80 4.71 -14.73 12.03
N ILE A 81 5.30 -13.92 11.15
CA ILE A 81 4.55 -12.95 10.34
C ILE A 81 3.67 -13.69 9.32
N ARG A 82 4.16 -14.80 8.76
CA ARG A 82 3.43 -15.61 7.76
C ARG A 82 2.18 -16.28 8.34
N THR A 83 2.13 -16.47 9.66
CA THR A 83 0.98 -17.06 10.35
C THR A 83 -0.12 -16.06 10.71
N ILE A 84 0.11 -14.76 10.51
CA ILE A 84 -0.90 -13.73 10.81
C ILE A 84 -2.01 -13.80 9.76
N ASP A 85 -3.26 -13.95 10.23
CA ASP A 85 -4.42 -13.74 9.39
C ASP A 85 -4.55 -12.24 9.08
N ARG A 86 -4.09 -11.83 7.90
CA ARG A 86 -4.07 -10.42 7.51
C ARG A 86 -5.37 -9.95 6.83
N LYS A 87 -6.25 -10.88 6.42
CA LYS A 87 -7.45 -10.60 5.60
C LYS A 87 -8.60 -10.07 6.46
N GLN A 88 -8.31 -9.03 7.22
CA GLN A 88 -9.22 -8.40 8.16
C GLN A 88 -8.85 -6.94 8.35
N GLU A 89 -9.74 -6.19 8.98
CA GLU A 89 -9.44 -4.86 9.49
C GLU A 89 -8.26 -4.93 10.47
N VAL A 90 -7.40 -3.90 10.47
CA VAL A 90 -6.27 -3.82 11.41
C VAL A 90 -6.82 -3.80 12.85
N PRO A 91 -6.47 -4.78 13.71
CA PRO A 91 -6.90 -4.77 15.10
C PRO A 91 -6.31 -3.58 15.88
N HIS A 92 -6.90 -3.25 17.03
CA HIS A 92 -6.39 -2.18 17.89
C HIS A 92 -5.09 -2.54 18.63
N ASP A 93 -4.77 -3.83 18.75
CA ASP A 93 -3.56 -4.35 19.38
C ASP A 93 -3.03 -5.63 18.69
N GLY A 94 -1.89 -6.12 19.15
CA GLY A 94 -1.28 -7.36 18.69
C GLY A 94 -0.38 -7.22 17.46
N ALA A 95 0.15 -8.36 17.02
CA ALA A 95 1.22 -8.47 16.03
C ALA A 95 0.98 -7.67 14.73
N MET A 96 -0.24 -7.73 14.18
CA MET A 96 -0.59 -6.99 12.96
C MET A 96 -0.61 -5.47 13.19
N CYS A 97 -1.15 -5.02 14.32
CA CYS A 97 -1.14 -3.61 14.71
C CYS A 97 0.31 -3.11 14.86
N ASP A 98 1.12 -3.84 15.61
CA ASP A 98 2.51 -3.48 15.89
C ASP A 98 3.35 -3.34 14.61
N LEU A 99 3.23 -4.28 13.67
CA LEU A 99 3.92 -4.22 12.38
C LEU A 99 3.57 -2.95 11.58
N LEU A 100 2.38 -2.37 11.77
CA LEU A 100 1.93 -1.18 11.05
C LEU A 100 2.17 0.12 11.83
N TRP A 101 2.32 0.08 13.16
CA TRP A 101 2.32 1.26 14.02
C TRP A 101 3.57 1.48 14.86
N SER A 102 4.41 0.46 15.06
CA SER A 102 5.61 0.57 15.90
C SER A 102 6.67 1.48 15.30
N ASP A 103 7.48 2.11 16.15
CA ASP A 103 8.51 3.08 15.79
C ASP A 103 9.87 2.81 16.46
N PRO A 104 11.00 2.93 15.73
CA PRO A 104 12.31 2.95 16.34
C PRO A 104 12.53 4.26 17.11
N GLU A 105 13.18 4.19 18.26
CA GLU A 105 13.49 5.35 19.09
C GLU A 105 14.90 5.25 19.72
N ASP A 106 15.69 6.32 19.60
CA ASP A 106 17.10 6.36 20.03
C ASP A 106 17.24 6.32 21.57
N ILE A 107 16.27 6.89 22.28
CA ILE A 107 16.28 6.98 23.75
C ILE A 107 15.73 5.72 24.46
N VAL A 108 15.18 4.77 23.71
CA VAL A 108 14.64 3.51 24.25
C VAL A 108 15.67 2.41 24.03
N ASP A 109 15.98 1.65 25.07
CA ASP A 109 16.68 0.36 24.95
C ASP A 109 15.68 -0.76 25.24
N GLY A 110 15.49 -1.69 24.30
CA GLY A 110 14.41 -2.68 24.36
C GLY A 110 13.08 -2.15 23.83
N TRP A 111 11.99 -2.44 24.53
CA TRP A 111 10.62 -2.04 24.16
C TRP A 111 10.11 -0.90 25.04
N GLY A 112 9.36 0.03 24.45
CA GLY A 112 8.70 1.14 25.15
C GLY A 112 7.26 1.33 24.70
N LEU A 113 6.46 2.02 25.51
CA LEU A 113 5.08 2.35 25.15
C LEU A 113 5.06 3.42 24.05
N SER A 114 4.26 3.18 23.02
CA SER A 114 4.07 4.14 21.92
C SER A 114 3.16 5.29 22.34
N PRO A 115 3.55 6.56 22.11
CA PRO A 115 2.67 7.71 22.33
C PRO A 115 1.51 7.78 21.32
N ARG A 116 1.50 6.92 20.29
CA ARG A 116 0.43 6.85 19.30
C ARG A 116 -0.84 6.19 19.84
N GLY A 117 -0.75 5.50 20.98
CA GLY A 117 -1.83 4.66 21.50
C GLY A 117 -2.01 3.33 20.76
N ALA A 118 -1.07 2.99 19.86
CA ALA A 118 -1.00 1.75 19.10
C ALA A 118 0.48 1.42 18.79
N GLY A 119 0.81 0.12 18.73
CA GLY A 119 2.17 -0.36 18.55
C GLY A 119 3.10 -0.01 19.72
N PHE A 120 4.41 -0.13 19.47
CA PHE A 120 5.46 0.08 20.48
C PHE A 120 6.58 0.98 19.97
N LEU A 121 7.30 1.61 20.90
CA LEU A 121 8.64 2.11 20.63
C LEU A 121 9.63 0.95 20.77
N PHE A 122 10.69 0.92 19.95
CA PHE A 122 11.73 -0.08 20.06
C PHE A 122 13.13 0.48 19.83
N GLY A 123 14.09 -0.02 20.61
CA GLY A 123 15.49 0.39 20.58
C GLY A 123 16.38 -0.44 19.66
N GLY A 124 17.65 -0.05 19.61
CA GLY A 124 18.68 -0.73 18.81
C GLY A 124 18.88 -2.19 19.18
N SER A 125 18.79 -2.55 20.47
CA SER A 125 18.94 -3.94 20.92
C SER A 125 17.87 -4.87 20.34
N VAL A 126 16.64 -4.38 20.17
CA VAL A 126 15.53 -5.11 19.53
C VAL A 126 15.83 -5.33 18.04
N VAL A 127 16.28 -4.28 17.35
CA VAL A 127 16.64 -4.34 15.93
C VAL A 127 17.81 -5.30 15.71
N SER A 128 18.88 -5.19 16.48
CA SER A 128 20.05 -6.07 16.38
C SER A 128 19.66 -7.54 16.59
N SER A 129 18.85 -7.82 17.61
CA SER A 129 18.40 -9.17 17.94
C SER A 129 17.53 -9.77 16.84
N PHE A 130 16.57 -9.00 16.32
CA PHE A 130 15.70 -9.43 15.24
C PHE A 130 16.48 -9.69 13.94
N ASN A 131 17.38 -8.77 13.57
CA ASN A 131 18.18 -8.92 12.36
C ASN A 131 19.07 -10.16 12.41
N HIS A 132 19.75 -10.37 13.55
CA HIS A 132 20.58 -11.54 13.78
C HIS A 132 19.78 -12.85 13.75
N ALA A 133 18.65 -12.91 14.45
CA ALA A 133 17.81 -14.11 14.51
C ALA A 133 17.24 -14.51 13.14
N ASN A 134 17.03 -13.54 12.25
CA ASN A 134 16.42 -13.75 10.94
C ASN A 134 17.41 -13.72 9.78
N ASN A 135 18.72 -13.57 10.07
CA ASN A 135 19.79 -13.50 9.06
C ASN A 135 19.54 -12.42 7.98
N ILE A 136 18.96 -11.29 8.38
CA ILE A 136 18.76 -10.12 7.52
C ILE A 136 19.80 -9.04 7.83
N ASP A 137 20.17 -8.26 6.82
CA ASP A 137 21.19 -7.22 6.94
C ASP A 137 20.61 -5.99 7.65
N TYR A 138 19.40 -5.57 7.26
CA TYR A 138 18.71 -4.42 7.87
C TYR A 138 17.20 -4.42 7.60
N ILE A 139 16.49 -3.58 8.36
CA ILE A 139 15.05 -3.31 8.21
C ILE A 139 14.85 -2.04 7.38
N CYS A 140 13.99 -2.08 6.37
CA CYS A 140 13.59 -0.92 5.57
C CYS A 140 12.12 -0.58 5.83
N ARG A 141 11.88 0.58 6.45
CA ARG A 141 10.54 0.98 6.91
C ARG A 141 10.12 2.39 6.47
N ALA A 142 8.90 2.78 6.80
CA ALA A 142 8.32 4.10 6.51
C ALA A 142 7.70 4.76 7.77
N HIS A 143 6.47 5.26 7.67
CA HIS A 143 5.58 5.73 8.76
C HIS A 143 6.00 6.98 9.57
N GLN A 144 7.28 7.17 9.89
CA GLN A 144 7.77 8.40 10.54
C GLN A 144 8.23 9.42 9.50
N LEU A 145 7.77 10.66 9.64
CA LEU A 145 8.25 11.78 8.84
C LEU A 145 9.76 11.98 9.09
N VAL A 146 10.52 12.05 8.01
CA VAL A 146 11.94 12.41 8.03
C VAL A 146 12.15 13.64 7.16
N MET A 147 12.76 14.68 7.72
CA MET A 147 12.93 15.97 7.05
C MET A 147 13.82 15.86 5.81
N GLU A 148 14.84 15.03 5.88
CA GLU A 148 15.84 14.74 4.85
C GLU A 148 15.38 13.62 3.89
N GLY A 149 14.14 13.13 4.04
CA GLY A 149 13.56 12.06 3.22
C GLY A 149 13.94 10.65 3.66
N TYR A 150 15.06 10.44 4.36
CA TYR A 150 15.42 9.14 4.94
C TYR A 150 16.33 9.28 6.17
N LYS A 151 16.27 8.33 7.11
CA LYS A 151 17.10 8.30 8.33
C LYS A 151 17.55 6.88 8.62
N TRP A 152 18.86 6.68 8.78
CA TRP A 152 19.42 5.45 9.36
C TRP A 152 19.49 5.56 10.87
N MET A 153 19.23 4.45 11.57
CA MET A 153 19.36 4.35 13.02
C MET A 153 20.12 3.06 13.38
N PHE A 154 20.60 3.02 14.63
CA PHE A 154 21.20 1.83 15.25
C PHE A 154 22.30 1.18 14.39
N ASN A 155 23.34 1.95 14.06
CA ASN A 155 24.48 1.49 13.26
C ASN A 155 24.08 0.93 11.88
N ASN A 156 23.17 1.63 11.21
CA ASN A 156 22.64 1.28 9.89
C ASN A 156 21.88 -0.06 9.84
N GLN A 157 21.31 -0.51 10.95
CA GLN A 157 20.51 -1.75 11.01
C GLN A 157 19.02 -1.54 10.71
N ILE A 158 18.56 -0.29 10.70
CA ILE A 158 17.21 0.08 10.25
C ILE A 158 17.27 1.42 9.52
N VAL A 159 16.51 1.53 8.44
CA VAL A 159 16.28 2.77 7.71
C VAL A 159 14.81 3.11 7.64
N THR A 160 14.49 4.36 7.91
CA THR A 160 13.19 4.97 7.60
C THR A 160 13.31 5.73 6.27
N VAL A 161 12.40 5.46 5.34
CA VAL A 161 12.30 6.14 4.04
C VAL A 161 10.93 6.83 3.95
N TRP A 162 10.94 8.10 3.55
CA TRP A 162 9.75 8.93 3.43
C TRP A 162 9.63 9.50 2.02
N SER A 163 8.56 9.14 1.31
CA SER A 163 8.41 9.46 -0.13
C SER A 163 7.38 10.57 -0.42
N ALA A 164 6.94 11.33 0.59
CA ALA A 164 5.97 12.42 0.43
C ALA A 164 6.61 13.80 0.73
N PRO A 165 7.05 14.56 -0.29
CA PRO A 165 7.74 15.82 -0.07
C PRO A 165 6.76 16.93 0.32
N ASN A 166 7.26 17.92 1.06
CA ASN A 166 6.47 19.01 1.66
C ASN A 166 5.16 18.50 2.27
N TYR A 167 5.28 17.55 3.18
CA TYR A 167 4.15 16.85 3.77
C TYR A 167 3.13 17.83 4.36
N CYS A 168 1.84 17.54 4.12
CA CYS A 168 0.71 18.42 4.44
C CYS A 168 0.86 19.87 3.94
N TYR A 169 1.65 20.09 2.89
CA TYR A 169 1.98 21.40 2.30
C TYR A 169 2.62 22.40 3.27
N ARG A 170 3.16 21.93 4.39
CA ARG A 170 3.63 22.79 5.48
C ARG A 170 4.90 22.31 6.17
N CYS A 171 5.25 21.03 6.04
CA CYS A 171 6.40 20.48 6.75
C CYS A 171 7.72 20.92 6.12
N GLY A 172 7.77 21.18 4.80
CA GLY A 172 9.00 21.59 4.12
C GLY A 172 10.07 20.49 4.01
N ASN A 173 9.72 19.23 4.29
CA ASN A 173 10.63 18.09 4.13
C ASN A 173 10.85 17.76 2.65
N VAL A 174 11.98 17.14 2.34
CA VAL A 174 12.20 16.45 1.06
C VAL A 174 11.68 15.01 1.14
N ALA A 175 11.62 14.33 0.00
CA ALA A 175 11.27 12.91 -0.08
C ALA A 175 12.42 12.10 -0.65
N ALA A 176 12.44 10.80 -0.37
CA ALA A 176 13.41 9.88 -0.90
C ALA A 176 12.77 8.56 -1.38
N ILE A 177 13.47 7.91 -2.30
CA ILE A 177 13.29 6.51 -2.69
C ILE A 177 14.63 5.80 -2.46
N LEU A 178 14.58 4.61 -1.85
CA LEU A 178 15.74 3.71 -1.76
C LEU A 178 15.78 2.83 -3.00
N GLU A 179 16.86 2.93 -3.75
CA GLU A 179 17.18 2.08 -4.89
C GLU A 179 18.23 1.04 -4.51
N LEU A 180 18.02 -0.18 -4.99
CA LEU A 180 18.93 -1.30 -4.85
C LEU A 180 19.32 -1.76 -6.25
N ASP A 181 20.62 -1.84 -6.53
CA ASP A 181 21.09 -2.46 -7.76
C ASP A 181 21.08 -3.99 -7.67
N GLY A 182 21.51 -4.67 -8.74
CA GLY A 182 21.57 -6.14 -8.77
C GLY A 182 22.54 -6.78 -7.75
N ASN A 183 23.41 -5.98 -7.11
CA ASN A 183 24.32 -6.42 -6.06
C ASN A 183 23.86 -5.93 -4.66
N LEU A 184 22.64 -5.40 -4.55
CA LEU A 184 22.10 -4.77 -3.34
C LEU A 184 22.89 -3.55 -2.84
N ASN A 185 23.63 -2.89 -3.73
CA ASN A 185 24.20 -1.59 -3.42
C ASN A 185 23.08 -0.56 -3.32
N LYS A 186 23.18 0.30 -2.32
CA LYS A 186 22.11 1.21 -1.91
C LYS A 186 22.37 2.59 -2.48
N GLN A 187 21.36 3.18 -3.10
CA GLN A 187 21.36 4.58 -3.50
C GLN A 187 20.04 5.24 -3.09
N PHE A 188 20.11 6.42 -2.48
CA PHE A 188 18.91 7.22 -2.23
C PHE A 188 18.72 8.24 -3.35
N ARG A 189 17.53 8.25 -3.96
CA ARG A 189 17.09 9.34 -4.84
C ARG A 189 16.24 10.29 -4.02
N VAL A 190 16.78 11.47 -3.73
CA VAL A 190 16.09 12.54 -3.00
C VAL A 190 15.44 13.51 -3.98
N PHE A 191 14.22 13.94 -3.69
CA PHE A 191 13.45 14.83 -4.55
C PHE A 191 12.55 15.78 -3.76
N ASP A 192 12.32 16.97 -4.32
CA ASP A 192 11.47 18.01 -3.77
C ASP A 192 10.01 17.88 -4.21
N ALA A 193 9.15 18.69 -3.59
CA ALA A 193 7.77 18.81 -4.01
C ALA A 193 7.67 19.39 -5.43
N ALA A 194 6.74 18.88 -6.22
CA ALA A 194 6.45 19.45 -7.53
C ALA A 194 6.00 20.93 -7.39
N PRO A 195 6.36 21.81 -8.34
CA PRO A 195 5.95 23.21 -8.33
C PRO A 195 4.44 23.41 -8.13
N GLN A 196 4.06 24.34 -7.26
CA GLN A 196 2.66 24.73 -7.09
C GLN A 196 2.11 25.36 -8.39
N GLY A 197 0.83 25.11 -8.68
CA GLY A 197 0.15 25.65 -9.86
C GLY A 197 0.25 24.81 -11.14
N LEU A 198 1.00 23.69 -11.13
CA LEU A 198 0.99 22.71 -12.22
C LEU A 198 -0.39 22.05 -12.42
N ILE A 199 -1.17 21.94 -11.35
CA ILE A 199 -2.54 21.39 -11.37
C ILE A 199 -3.51 22.52 -11.04
N SER A 200 -4.04 23.18 -12.07
CA SER A 200 -4.97 24.33 -11.94
C SER A 200 -6.39 23.92 -11.52
N SER A 201 -6.72 22.63 -11.65
CA SER A 201 -7.99 22.05 -11.21
C SER A 201 -7.80 20.55 -11.00
N THR A 202 -8.41 19.97 -9.97
CA THR A 202 -8.44 18.52 -9.78
C THR A 202 -9.50 17.92 -10.70
N LYS A 203 -9.18 17.73 -11.98
CA LYS A 203 -10.08 17.01 -12.90
C LYS A 203 -10.00 15.52 -12.59
N ARG A 204 -11.12 14.81 -12.70
CA ARG A 204 -11.19 13.35 -12.52
C ARG A 204 -10.22 12.61 -13.45
N ASP A 205 -9.95 13.21 -14.60
CA ASP A 205 -9.07 12.70 -15.67
C ASP A 205 -7.58 13.01 -15.42
N ASN A 206 -7.24 13.80 -14.40
CA ASN A 206 -5.85 14.10 -14.04
C ASN A 206 -5.20 12.97 -13.24
N PHE A 207 -5.98 12.05 -12.68
CA PHE A 207 -5.43 10.73 -12.40
C PHE A 207 -5.26 10.08 -13.76
N ASN A 208 -4.01 9.81 -14.13
CA ASN A 208 -3.67 8.99 -15.29
C ASN A 208 -4.13 7.55 -15.00
N ILE A 209 -5.45 7.35 -14.87
CA ILE A 209 -6.12 6.07 -14.96
C ILE A 209 -6.00 5.76 -16.44
N PRO A 210 -5.08 4.87 -16.84
CA PRO A 210 -5.00 4.52 -18.24
C PRO A 210 -6.36 3.96 -18.62
N VAL A 211 -7.03 4.63 -19.55
CA VAL A 211 -8.18 4.07 -20.26
C VAL A 211 -7.62 3.04 -21.23
N TYR A 212 -7.08 1.95 -20.68
CA TYR A 212 -6.68 0.78 -21.43
C TYR A 212 -7.82 -0.22 -21.26
N ALA A 213 -8.61 -0.37 -22.32
CA ALA A 213 -9.50 -1.49 -22.46
C ALA A 213 -8.68 -2.59 -23.15
N PRO A 214 -8.09 -3.56 -22.41
CA PRO A 214 -7.43 -4.70 -23.03
C PRO A 214 -8.42 -5.37 -23.97
N SER A 215 -7.98 -5.71 -25.18
CA SER A 215 -8.79 -6.56 -26.03
C SER A 215 -8.94 -7.93 -25.36
N LEU A 216 -9.98 -8.70 -25.72
CA LEU A 216 -10.11 -10.08 -25.24
C LEU A 216 -8.85 -10.91 -25.52
N GLN A 217 -8.17 -10.60 -26.62
CA GLN A 217 -6.96 -11.27 -27.03
C GLN A 217 -5.81 -10.94 -26.08
N ASP A 218 -5.63 -9.66 -25.72
CA ASP A 218 -4.59 -9.24 -24.76
C ASP A 218 -4.82 -9.87 -23.38
N PHE A 219 -6.08 -9.92 -22.92
CA PHE A 219 -6.42 -10.54 -21.64
C PHE A 219 -6.20 -12.06 -21.66
N LYS A 220 -6.58 -12.71 -22.76
CA LYS A 220 -6.40 -14.16 -22.95
C LYS A 220 -4.92 -14.53 -22.96
N GLU A 221 -4.10 -13.79 -23.70
CA GLU A 221 -2.66 -14.03 -23.80
C GLU A 221 -1.99 -13.90 -22.43
N VAL A 222 -2.31 -12.86 -21.66
CA VAL A 222 -1.77 -12.67 -20.29
C VAL A 222 -2.17 -13.81 -19.35
N VAL A 223 -3.43 -14.26 -19.41
CA VAL A 223 -3.93 -15.33 -18.52
C VAL A 223 -3.35 -16.69 -18.90
N GLU A 224 -3.25 -17.00 -20.20
CA GLU A 224 -2.66 -18.24 -20.70
C GLU A 224 -1.14 -18.30 -20.48
N GLU A 225 -0.44 -17.17 -20.62
CA GLU A 225 1.01 -17.06 -20.38
C GLU A 225 1.36 -17.18 -18.89
N ASN A 226 0.52 -16.65 -18.00
CA ASN A 226 0.72 -16.73 -16.55
C ASN A 226 0.50 -18.16 -16.01
N GLY A 227 -0.27 -19.01 -16.71
CA GLY A 227 -0.49 -20.43 -16.38
C GLY A 227 -1.27 -20.70 -15.07
N SER A 228 -1.62 -19.65 -14.33
CA SER A 228 -2.28 -19.74 -13.02
C SER A 228 -3.79 -20.01 -13.09
N PHE A 229 -4.41 -19.81 -14.25
CA PHE A 229 -5.87 -19.96 -14.43
C PHE A 229 -6.20 -20.62 -15.77
N VAL A 230 -7.30 -21.38 -15.81
CA VAL A 230 -7.86 -21.97 -17.04
C VAL A 230 -9.06 -21.16 -17.48
N ILE A 231 -9.03 -20.64 -18.70
CA ILE A 231 -10.15 -19.85 -19.27
C ILE A 231 -11.25 -20.81 -19.74
N ASN A 232 -12.30 -20.96 -18.94
CA ASN A 232 -13.46 -21.80 -19.32
C ASN A 232 -14.42 -21.10 -20.28
N LYS A 233 -14.58 -19.78 -20.16
CA LYS A 233 -15.44 -18.96 -21.02
C LYS A 233 -14.95 -17.51 -21.02
N LEU A 234 -14.83 -16.91 -22.19
CA LEU A 234 -14.42 -15.51 -22.36
C LEU A 234 -15.43 -14.82 -23.29
N GLU A 235 -16.19 -13.84 -22.79
CA GLU A 235 -17.22 -13.14 -23.55
C GLU A 235 -17.03 -11.63 -23.45
N VAL A 236 -17.13 -10.91 -24.57
CA VAL A 236 -17.27 -9.44 -24.55
C VAL A 236 -18.66 -9.12 -24.05
N PHE A 237 -18.77 -8.60 -22.83
CA PHE A 237 -19.98 -7.92 -22.44
C PHE A 237 -20.00 -6.55 -23.11
N LYS A 238 -20.81 -6.37 -24.16
CA LYS A 238 -21.07 -5.06 -24.77
C LYS A 238 -21.97 -4.21 -23.87
N GLY A 239 -21.49 -3.89 -22.68
CA GLY A 239 -21.76 -2.60 -22.08
C GLY A 239 -20.74 -1.65 -22.70
N GLY A 240 -21.19 -0.51 -23.25
CA GLY A 240 -20.28 0.52 -23.76
C GLY A 240 -19.20 0.90 -22.75
N SER A 241 -18.16 1.60 -23.23
CA SER A 241 -17.11 2.23 -22.43
C SER A 241 -17.60 2.57 -21.00
N PRO A 242 -16.85 2.31 -19.91
CA PRO A 242 -17.39 2.44 -18.57
C PRO A 242 -17.75 3.87 -18.15
N LEU A 243 -17.66 4.85 -19.05
CA LEU A 243 -18.14 6.21 -18.85
C LEU A 243 -18.87 6.74 -20.09
N ASP A 244 -19.72 5.93 -20.75
CA ASP A 244 -20.76 6.50 -21.61
C ASP A 244 -21.86 7.07 -20.70
N LEU A 245 -21.52 8.20 -20.08
CA LEU A 245 -22.38 8.90 -19.13
C LEU A 245 -23.30 9.78 -19.93
N ASN A 246 -24.61 9.63 -19.72
CA ASN A 246 -25.57 10.55 -20.31
C ASN A 246 -25.35 11.96 -19.75
N LYS A 247 -24.85 12.07 -18.51
CA LYS A 247 -24.47 13.32 -17.86
C LYS A 247 -23.07 13.20 -17.22
N PRO A 248 -22.00 13.50 -17.97
CA PRO A 248 -20.64 13.45 -17.43
C PRO A 248 -20.37 14.46 -16.31
N ASP A 249 -21.23 15.48 -16.15
CA ASP A 249 -21.16 16.45 -15.05
C ASP A 249 -21.93 16.00 -13.79
N ASP A 250 -22.70 14.91 -13.84
CA ASP A 250 -23.44 14.37 -12.70
C ASP A 250 -22.56 13.41 -11.89
N ALA A 251 -21.98 13.94 -10.80
CA ALA A 251 -21.09 13.19 -9.91
C ALA A 251 -21.67 11.85 -9.42
N ASN A 252 -22.99 11.71 -9.31
CA ASN A 252 -23.64 10.46 -8.90
C ASN A 252 -23.65 9.41 -10.02
N GLU A 253 -23.84 9.83 -11.28
CA GLU A 253 -23.81 8.95 -12.45
C GLU A 253 -22.39 8.47 -12.71
N VAL A 254 -21.44 9.41 -12.73
CA VAL A 254 -20.01 9.12 -12.91
C VAL A 254 -19.51 8.22 -11.78
N GLY A 255 -20.01 8.46 -10.57
CA GLY A 255 -19.78 7.66 -9.37
C GLY A 255 -20.18 6.20 -9.47
N ARG A 256 -21.44 5.98 -9.86
CA ARG A 256 -22.03 4.66 -10.03
C ARG A 256 -21.33 3.86 -11.13
N ALA A 257 -20.99 4.52 -12.24
CA ALA A 257 -20.29 3.89 -13.35
C ALA A 257 -18.88 3.41 -12.96
N LEU A 258 -18.13 4.20 -12.19
CA LEU A 258 -16.82 3.78 -11.68
C LEU A 258 -16.92 2.74 -10.58
N ALA A 259 -17.87 2.87 -9.65
CA ALA A 259 -18.10 1.84 -8.63
C ALA A 259 -18.42 0.48 -9.28
N ASN A 260 -19.23 0.48 -10.36
CA ASN A 260 -19.51 -0.73 -11.13
C ASN A 260 -18.25 -1.24 -11.85
N SER A 261 -17.42 -0.36 -12.41
CA SER A 261 -16.17 -0.75 -13.08
C SER A 261 -15.15 -1.35 -12.10
N CYS A 262 -14.97 -0.74 -10.93
CA CYS A 262 -14.14 -1.26 -9.85
C CYS A 262 -14.67 -2.61 -9.35
N ARG A 263 -16.00 -2.77 -9.23
CA ARG A 263 -16.62 -4.07 -8.92
C ARG A 263 -16.37 -5.10 -10.01
N THR A 264 -16.40 -4.74 -11.30
CA THR A 264 -16.13 -5.68 -12.39
C THR A 264 -14.67 -6.15 -12.38
N VAL A 265 -13.72 -5.26 -12.08
CA VAL A 265 -12.28 -5.60 -12.04
C VAL A 265 -11.89 -6.33 -10.74
N CYS A 266 -12.39 -5.87 -9.61
CA CYS A 266 -12.03 -6.40 -8.28
C CYS A 266 -12.94 -7.56 -7.85
N GLY A 267 -14.18 -7.61 -8.34
CA GLY A 267 -15.14 -8.67 -8.04
C GLY A 267 -14.66 -10.02 -8.55
N VAL A 268 -14.08 -10.08 -9.74
CA VAL A 268 -13.48 -11.33 -10.27
C VAL A 268 -12.31 -11.80 -9.40
N LEU A 269 -11.52 -10.87 -8.83
CA LEU A 269 -10.44 -11.21 -7.90
C LEU A 269 -10.96 -11.72 -6.55
N VAL A 270 -12.02 -11.10 -6.04
CA VAL A 270 -12.73 -11.48 -4.80
C VAL A 270 -13.39 -12.85 -4.96
N ASP A 271 -14.16 -13.05 -6.02
CA ASP A 271 -14.86 -14.32 -6.31
C ASP A 271 -13.88 -15.47 -6.53
N ALA A 272 -12.76 -15.22 -7.23
CA ALA A 272 -11.74 -16.24 -7.47
C ALA A 272 -10.90 -16.61 -6.23
N HIS A 273 -10.74 -15.71 -5.26
CA HIS A 273 -9.91 -15.96 -4.06
C HIS A 273 -10.71 -16.28 -2.79
N ILE A 274 -12.01 -15.97 -2.74
CA ILE A 274 -12.89 -16.22 -1.58
C ILE A 274 -13.99 -17.24 -1.92
N GLY A 275 -14.40 -17.34 -3.19
CA GLY A 275 -15.55 -18.13 -3.62
C GLY A 275 -16.89 -17.55 -3.16
N ASP A 276 -18.00 -18.17 -3.55
CA ASP A 276 -19.38 -17.72 -3.26
C ASP A 276 -19.79 -17.80 -1.78
N LYS A 277 -18.85 -17.91 -0.83
CA LYS A 277 -19.14 -18.00 0.60
C LYS A 277 -18.99 -16.65 1.28
N LEU A 278 -20.01 -15.81 1.07
CA LEU A 278 -20.44 -14.75 1.98
C LEU A 278 -21.94 -14.92 2.27
#